data_AF-A0A8H4PFG7-F1
#
_entry.id   AF-A0A8H4PFG7-F1
#
_cell.length_a   1.000
_cell.length_b   1.000
_cell.length_c   1.000
_cell.angle_alpha   90.00
_cell.angle_beta   90.00
_cell.angle_gamma   90.00
#
_symmetry.space_group_name_H-M   'P 1'
#
loop_
_entity.id
_entity.type
_entity.pdbx_description
1 polymer ?
#
loop_
_entity_poly.entity_id
_entity_poly.type
_entity_poly.pdbx_seq_one_letter_code
_entity_poly.pdbx_strand_id
1 'polypeptide(L)'
;MFIARQHARTRTALLRPHVRYASRRVLPEMLEPVNKVTEQLAKTQVWTKRRGRKPAGSLVGDGNRLNIVSQDLCDDIINYLGPSLERHRGCDLVDLNPGVGLWSRALHAAVQPRKHIMMERDAQLYKPFLEDLVARPNVHFIPKAGILWRDLNEMLETCLPHQKKMDPAAEPERNDTLLVSVNLAFYPPKKFVQFECVSTMVLYQLMSSIRSASLFQQYGRVRMLFWINDDGKRRIIPRSCFRRKRAAFEAELACEWVHEVAGKDVETEDRFELRDEWINMESGYRTLDRMKSAGLTMPSGRETFLYNSLIKDTSLAGQQLAGKRRPIVNRPFRQELDELEAKFAESKDKIPGDRLKQLRFRERYDLEDSTLYLELQQERDRLLDLWRTSPDSFPHADVDAWNARIDSLKKNSRKEFITGRDNYHVFRQDPPAMSWDRRAYEPLAVRADEFYPQVPCTLLDVQPKPMSPWLRQHGPNSNSGNMADVMLRHWFNHMLNPVSKAMDSTWPGFGDLMSEIPSLIDPDQGGSPLKGNGELVARLVNENQWADIVQTFVNWPFAPKYRELVGRLLDDHDAEGDESEDNQTKSGAQLF
;
A
#
# COMPACT_ATOMS: atom_id res chain seq x y z
N MET A 1 -20.06 -43.63 -14.58
CA MET A 1 -21.48 -43.53 -14.99
C MET A 1 -21.86 -42.06 -15.05
N PHE A 2 -22.21 -41.63 -16.25
CA PHE A 2 -22.73 -40.30 -16.59
C PHE A 2 -24.15 -40.11 -16.02
N ILE A 3 -24.61 -38.85 -16.04
CA ILE A 3 -25.98 -38.33 -15.78
C ILE A 3 -26.17 -37.76 -14.37
N ALA A 4 -26.01 -36.44 -14.26
CA ALA A 4 -26.92 -35.51 -13.57
C ALA A 4 -26.39 -34.06 -13.67
N ARG A 5 -26.30 -33.54 -14.90
CA ARG A 5 -26.28 -32.09 -15.17
C ARG A 5 -27.67 -31.72 -15.67
N GLN A 6 -28.11 -30.51 -15.31
CA GLN A 6 -29.40 -29.87 -15.64
C GLN A 6 -30.54 -30.19 -14.68
N HIS A 7 -30.76 -29.32 -13.69
CA HIS A 7 -32.05 -28.67 -13.39
C HIS A 7 -31.99 -28.00 -12.01
N ALA A 8 -31.53 -26.75 -11.99
CA ALA A 8 -31.81 -25.79 -10.91
C ALA A 8 -31.53 -24.36 -11.40
N ARG A 9 -32.17 -23.95 -12.51
CA ARG A 9 -32.34 -22.53 -12.84
C ARG A 9 -33.71 -22.09 -12.32
N THR A 10 -33.84 -22.01 -11.00
CA THR A 10 -35.00 -21.36 -10.39
C THR A 10 -34.57 -19.95 -10.05
N ARG A 11 -35.16 -18.99 -10.77
CA ARG A 11 -34.98 -17.55 -10.57
C ARG A 11 -35.54 -17.15 -9.20
N THR A 12 -34.70 -17.16 -8.17
CA THR A 12 -34.86 -16.22 -7.05
C THR A 12 -33.99 -15.02 -7.35
N ALA A 13 -34.64 -13.87 -7.55
CA ALA A 13 -33.98 -12.58 -7.64
C ALA A 13 -33.36 -12.26 -6.27
N LEU A 14 -32.22 -12.88 -5.98
CA LEU A 14 -31.38 -12.49 -4.87
C LEU A 14 -30.90 -11.08 -5.20
N LEU A 15 -31.27 -10.14 -4.34
CA LEU A 15 -30.61 -8.85 -4.19
C LEU A 15 -29.12 -9.13 -4.07
N ARG A 16 -28.42 -9.10 -5.21
CA ARG A 16 -26.97 -8.97 -5.22
C ARG A 16 -26.72 -7.70 -4.39
N PRO A 17 -25.89 -7.72 -3.35
CA PRO A 17 -25.33 -6.47 -2.88
C PRO A 17 -24.60 -5.93 -4.09
N HIS A 18 -25.21 -4.95 -4.75
CA HIS A 18 -24.53 -4.14 -5.73
C HIS A 18 -23.39 -3.52 -4.95
N VAL A 19 -22.21 -4.13 -5.02
CA VAL A 19 -20.99 -3.35 -5.03
C VAL A 19 -21.16 -2.52 -6.29
N ARG A 20 -21.83 -1.36 -6.15
CA ARG A 20 -21.86 -0.33 -7.17
C ARG A 20 -20.37 -0.10 -7.42
N TYR A 21 -19.86 -0.55 -8.56
CA TYR A 21 -18.59 -0.03 -9.07
C TYR A 21 -18.69 1.48 -8.87
N ALA A 22 -17.77 2.05 -8.08
CA ALA A 22 -17.83 3.44 -7.70
C ALA A 22 -18.18 4.25 -8.94
N SER A 23 -19.32 4.95 -8.89
CA SER A 23 -19.85 5.68 -10.03
C SER A 23 -18.71 6.47 -10.68
N ARG A 24 -18.43 6.28 -11.97
CA ARG A 24 -17.46 7.13 -12.70
C ARG A 24 -17.94 8.58 -12.86
N ARG A 25 -18.92 9.00 -12.07
CA ARG A 25 -19.60 10.29 -12.12
C ARG A 25 -19.87 10.75 -10.70
N VAL A 26 -19.66 12.04 -10.46
CA VAL A 26 -20.16 12.70 -9.26
C VAL A 26 -21.68 12.60 -9.26
N LEU A 27 -22.25 12.00 -8.20
CA LEU A 27 -23.69 11.86 -8.03
C LEU A 27 -24.24 13.07 -7.25
N PRO A 28 -25.51 13.46 -7.43
CA PRO A 28 -26.10 14.58 -6.69
C PRO A 28 -26.03 14.40 -5.17
N GLU A 29 -26.21 13.17 -4.67
CA GLU A 29 -26.07 12.82 -3.24
C GLU A 29 -24.68 13.15 -2.67
N MET A 30 -23.64 13.10 -3.50
CA MET A 30 -22.26 13.43 -3.08
C MET A 30 -22.02 14.94 -2.99
N LEU A 31 -22.96 15.77 -3.46
CA LEU A 31 -22.86 17.23 -3.50
C LEU A 31 -23.77 17.89 -2.47
N GLU A 32 -24.39 17.11 -1.58
CA GLU A 32 -25.23 17.65 -0.51
C GLU A 32 -24.35 18.44 0.48
N PRO A 33 -24.69 19.71 0.75
CA PRO A 33 -23.93 20.52 1.68
C PRO A 33 -24.22 20.06 3.12
N VAL A 34 -23.16 19.83 3.89
CA VAL A 34 -23.20 19.38 5.29
C VAL A 34 -22.81 20.52 6.25
N ASN A 35 -22.01 21.46 5.79
CA ASN A 35 -21.53 22.60 6.57
C ASN A 35 -21.38 23.88 5.72
N LYS A 36 -21.08 25.01 6.39
CA LYS A 36 -20.93 26.32 5.73
C LYS A 36 -19.89 26.32 4.60
N VAL A 37 -18.80 25.55 4.72
CA VAL A 37 -17.77 25.44 3.68
C VAL A 37 -18.33 24.73 2.45
N THR A 38 -19.03 23.62 2.64
CA THR A 38 -19.69 22.91 1.55
C THR A 38 -20.82 23.72 0.90
N GLU A 39 -21.55 24.55 1.65
CA GLU A 39 -22.54 25.48 1.08
C GLU A 39 -21.86 26.51 0.17
N GLN A 40 -20.72 27.06 0.58
CA GLN A 40 -19.94 27.98 -0.25
C GLN A 40 -19.40 27.27 -1.50
N LEU A 41 -18.87 26.05 -1.37
CA LEU A 41 -18.41 25.24 -2.51
C LEU A 41 -19.57 24.90 -3.46
N ALA A 42 -20.75 24.55 -2.94
CA ALA A 42 -21.94 24.27 -3.75
C ALA A 42 -22.38 25.52 -4.55
N LYS A 43 -22.29 26.72 -3.96
CA LYS A 43 -22.59 27.98 -4.66
C LYS A 43 -21.67 28.25 -5.86
N THR A 44 -20.44 27.73 -5.86
CA THR A 44 -19.51 27.89 -7.00
C THR A 44 -19.96 27.13 -8.25
N GLN A 45 -20.81 26.10 -8.10
CA GLN A 45 -21.32 25.26 -9.19
C GLN A 45 -20.21 24.55 -10.03
N VAL A 46 -18.98 24.46 -9.51
CA VAL A 46 -17.83 23.86 -10.21
C VAL A 46 -18.00 22.34 -10.42
N TRP A 47 -18.57 21.64 -9.43
CA TRP A 47 -18.79 20.19 -9.46
C TRP A 47 -20.14 19.78 -10.07
N THR A 48 -21.04 20.73 -10.32
CA THR A 48 -22.34 20.44 -10.94
C THR A 48 -22.23 20.45 -12.47
N LYS A 49 -22.60 19.34 -13.13
CA LYS A 49 -22.67 19.28 -14.59
C LYS A 49 -23.91 20.02 -15.10
N ARG A 50 -23.76 21.30 -15.47
CA ARG A 50 -24.79 22.01 -16.24
C ARG A 50 -24.71 21.62 -17.73
N ARG A 51 -25.84 21.25 -18.33
CA ARG A 51 -26.00 21.22 -19.79
C ARG A 51 -26.24 22.65 -20.28
N GLY A 52 -25.38 23.18 -21.14
CA GLY A 52 -25.52 24.52 -21.74
C GLY A 52 -24.29 25.42 -21.58
N ARG A 53 -24.35 26.63 -22.15
CA ARG A 53 -23.29 27.64 -22.05
C ARG A 53 -23.22 28.17 -20.61
N LYS A 54 -22.03 28.13 -20.00
CA LYS A 54 -21.83 28.68 -18.65
C LYS A 54 -22.15 30.19 -18.65
N PRO A 55 -22.86 30.72 -17.65
CA PRO A 55 -23.11 32.15 -17.53
C PRO A 55 -21.79 32.92 -17.41
N ALA A 56 -21.74 34.13 -17.98
CA ALA A 56 -20.58 35.01 -17.84
C ALA A 56 -20.33 35.30 -16.36
N GLY A 57 -19.09 35.07 -15.90
CA GLY A 57 -18.71 35.21 -14.48
C GLY A 57 -18.71 33.92 -13.65
N SER A 58 -19.03 32.76 -14.23
CA SER A 58 -18.87 31.49 -13.52
C SER A 58 -17.40 31.22 -13.18
N LEU A 59 -17.08 30.89 -11.93
CA LEU A 59 -15.74 30.47 -11.53
C LEU A 59 -15.31 29.23 -12.33
N VAL A 60 -14.07 29.25 -12.81
CA VAL A 60 -13.44 28.12 -13.51
C VAL A 60 -12.49 27.45 -12.52
N GLY A 61 -12.68 26.14 -12.35
CA GLY A 61 -11.80 25.32 -11.54
C GLY A 61 -11.98 23.84 -11.86
N ASP A 62 -11.13 23.02 -11.26
CA ASP A 62 -11.11 21.59 -11.46
C ASP A 62 -12.29 20.88 -10.76
N GLY A 63 -13.33 20.56 -11.54
CA GLY A 63 -14.53 19.87 -11.06
C GLY A 63 -14.32 18.41 -10.60
N ASN A 64 -13.09 17.90 -10.62
CA ASN A 64 -12.76 16.61 -10.04
C ASN A 64 -12.02 16.74 -8.69
N ARG A 65 -11.66 17.93 -8.22
CA ARG A 65 -10.90 18.09 -6.96
C ARG A 65 -11.73 17.63 -5.76
N LEU A 66 -11.12 16.87 -4.85
CA LEU A 66 -11.67 16.59 -3.53
C LEU A 66 -11.10 17.57 -2.51
N ASN A 67 -11.98 18.17 -1.72
CA ASN A 67 -11.64 19.10 -0.65
C ASN A 67 -11.91 18.46 0.71
N ILE A 68 -11.01 18.66 1.67
CA ILE A 68 -11.25 18.31 3.08
C ILE A 68 -12.09 19.43 3.68
N VAL A 69 -13.27 19.10 4.19
CA VAL A 69 -14.27 20.09 4.67
C VAL A 69 -14.62 19.94 6.15
N SER A 70 -14.08 18.93 6.84
CA SER A 70 -14.27 18.72 8.29
C SER A 70 -13.11 19.32 9.08
N GLN A 71 -13.40 20.23 10.01
CA GLN A 71 -12.40 20.76 10.94
C GLN A 71 -12.03 19.70 11.98
N ASP A 72 -13.02 18.99 12.53
CA ASP A 72 -12.82 17.92 13.50
C ASP A 72 -11.84 16.85 12.99
N LEU A 73 -11.94 16.47 11.70
CA LEU A 73 -11.00 15.54 11.08
C LEU A 73 -9.57 16.09 11.08
N CYS A 74 -9.38 17.36 10.72
CA CYS A 74 -8.07 17.98 10.72
C CYS A 74 -7.48 18.05 12.13
N ASP A 75 -8.29 18.42 13.13
CA ASP A 75 -7.86 18.54 14.51
C ASP A 75 -7.52 17.17 15.12
N ASP A 76 -8.34 16.15 14.87
CA ASP A 76 -8.08 14.76 15.27
C ASP A 76 -6.74 14.27 14.70
N ILE A 77 -6.50 14.48 13.40
CA ILE A 77 -5.26 14.09 12.73
C ILE A 77 -4.06 14.83 13.31
N ILE A 78 -4.15 16.15 13.50
CA ILE A 78 -3.05 16.97 14.02
C ILE A 78 -2.72 16.56 15.46
N ASN A 79 -3.72 16.32 16.30
CA ASN A 79 -3.51 15.85 17.67
C ASN A 79 -2.87 14.45 17.69
N TYR A 80 -3.32 13.57 16.80
CA TYR A 80 -2.79 12.21 16.68
C TYR A 80 -1.34 12.18 16.18
N LEU A 81 -1.00 13.02 15.21
CA LEU A 81 0.37 13.16 14.69
C LEU A 81 1.25 14.09 15.53
N GLY A 82 0.66 14.87 16.44
CA GLY A 82 1.28 16.00 17.14
C GLY A 82 2.69 15.73 17.65
N PRO A 83 2.92 14.66 18.44
CA PRO A 83 4.26 14.33 18.94
C PRO A 83 5.30 14.15 17.84
N SER A 84 4.90 13.58 16.69
CA SER A 84 5.79 13.37 15.53
C SER A 84 5.99 14.62 14.69
N LEU A 85 5.06 15.58 14.75
CA LEU A 85 5.11 16.84 14.00
C LEU A 85 5.90 17.93 14.73
N GLU A 86 6.07 17.80 16.05
CA GLU A 86 6.79 18.77 16.89
C GLU A 86 8.21 19.06 16.38
N ARG A 87 8.90 18.05 15.84
CA ARG A 87 10.23 18.21 15.23
C ARG A 87 10.25 19.15 14.03
N HIS A 88 9.10 19.40 13.39
CA HIS A 88 8.95 20.34 12.28
C HIS A 88 8.49 21.73 12.74
N ARG A 89 8.49 22.02 14.06
CA ARG A 89 8.18 23.37 14.54
C ARG A 89 9.16 24.39 13.94
N GLY A 90 8.64 25.44 13.32
CA GLY A 90 9.46 26.43 12.63
C GLY A 90 10.07 25.93 11.31
N CYS A 91 9.48 24.93 10.66
CA CYS A 91 9.93 24.50 9.33
C CYS A 91 9.54 25.51 8.23
N ASP A 92 10.07 25.31 7.03
CA ASP A 92 9.45 25.80 5.80
C ASP A 92 8.37 24.78 5.40
N LEU A 93 7.13 25.23 5.24
CA LEU A 93 5.98 24.40 4.88
C LEU A 93 5.64 24.65 3.41
N VAL A 94 5.72 23.61 2.58
CA VAL A 94 5.27 23.66 1.18
C VAL A 94 3.94 22.91 1.09
N ASP A 95 2.89 23.59 0.67
CA ASP A 95 1.55 23.03 0.54
C ASP A 95 1.05 23.10 -0.91
N LEU A 96 0.87 21.94 -1.52
CA LEU A 96 0.50 21.80 -2.92
C LEU A 96 -0.99 21.44 -3.04
N ASN A 97 -1.74 22.27 -3.78
CA ASN A 97 -3.20 22.19 -3.93
C ASN A 97 -3.96 22.28 -2.58
N PRO A 98 -3.78 23.35 -1.79
CA PRO A 98 -4.44 23.50 -0.49
C PRO A 98 -5.98 23.47 -0.56
N GLY A 99 -6.58 23.77 -1.71
CA GLY A 99 -8.04 23.82 -1.87
C GLY A 99 -8.67 24.83 -0.92
N VAL A 100 -9.68 24.41 -0.16
CA VAL A 100 -10.34 25.26 0.86
C VAL A 100 -9.45 25.60 2.07
N GLY A 101 -8.31 24.92 2.24
CA GLY A 101 -7.28 25.27 3.23
C GLY A 101 -7.58 24.92 4.69
N LEU A 102 -8.58 24.08 5.01
CA LEU A 102 -8.79 23.63 6.40
C LEU A 102 -7.59 22.84 6.92
N TRP A 103 -7.13 21.86 6.14
CA TRP A 103 -5.93 21.09 6.45
C TRP A 103 -4.70 22.00 6.54
N SER A 104 -4.54 22.91 5.58
CA SER A 104 -3.44 23.89 5.53
C SER A 104 -3.40 24.79 6.78
N ARG A 105 -4.56 25.24 7.28
CA ARG A 105 -4.68 26.01 8.52
C ARG A 105 -4.29 25.20 9.73
N ALA A 106 -4.81 23.97 9.86
CA ALA A 106 -4.52 23.10 10.98
C ALA A 106 -3.02 22.77 11.04
N LEU A 107 -2.42 22.43 9.89
CA LEU A 107 -0.99 22.14 9.80
C LEU A 107 -0.12 23.37 10.09
N HIS A 108 -0.48 24.55 9.53
CA HIS A 108 0.22 25.80 9.81
C HIS A 108 0.18 26.18 11.30
N ALA A 109 -0.97 25.97 11.98
CA ALA A 109 -1.09 26.21 13.40
C ALA A 109 -0.22 25.25 14.24
N ALA A 110 -0.16 23.97 13.83
CA ALA A 110 0.62 22.95 14.51
C ALA A 110 2.14 23.19 14.42
N VAL A 111 2.65 23.41 13.19
CA VAL A 111 4.10 23.49 12.95
C VAL A 111 4.66 24.91 13.00
N GLN A 112 3.82 25.94 13.04
CA GLN A 112 4.23 27.35 13.14
C GLN A 112 5.38 27.71 12.18
N PRO A 113 5.18 27.55 10.86
CA PRO A 113 6.27 27.58 9.90
C PRO A 113 6.90 28.97 9.80
N ARG A 114 8.22 29.02 9.57
CA ARG A 114 8.95 30.25 9.23
C ARG A 114 8.43 30.84 7.92
N LYS A 115 8.14 29.95 6.97
CA LYS A 115 7.59 30.28 5.66
C LYS A 115 6.58 29.22 5.25
N HIS A 116 5.39 29.63 4.83
CA HIS A 116 4.36 28.73 4.32
C HIS A 116 4.09 29.06 2.85
N ILE A 117 4.51 28.19 1.94
CA ILE A 117 4.38 28.36 0.50
C ILE A 117 3.21 27.52 0.02
N MET A 118 2.18 28.16 -0.53
CA MET A 118 1.00 27.50 -1.05
C MET A 118 0.96 27.62 -2.58
N MET A 119 0.88 26.49 -3.29
CA MET A 119 0.75 26.45 -4.75
C MET A 119 -0.64 25.96 -5.16
N GLU A 120 -1.45 26.83 -5.77
CA GLU A 120 -2.80 26.50 -6.21
C GLU A 120 -3.06 27.00 -7.63
N ARG A 121 -3.40 26.09 -8.54
CA ARG A 121 -3.74 26.44 -9.93
C ARG A 121 -5.06 27.19 -10.00
N ASP A 122 -6.05 26.77 -9.23
CA ASP A 122 -7.40 27.33 -9.24
C ASP A 122 -7.51 28.48 -8.21
N ALA A 123 -6.51 29.35 -8.19
CA ALA A 123 -6.37 30.40 -7.18
C ALA A 123 -7.60 31.30 -7.05
N GLN A 124 -8.27 31.62 -8.16
CA GLN A 124 -9.49 32.45 -8.14
C GLN A 124 -10.66 31.77 -7.44
N LEU A 125 -10.77 30.44 -7.55
CA LEU A 125 -11.82 29.66 -6.91
C LEU A 125 -11.62 29.61 -5.39
N TYR A 126 -10.37 29.39 -4.96
CA TYR A 126 -10.05 29.16 -3.55
C TYR A 126 -9.68 30.42 -2.77
N LYS A 127 -9.39 31.54 -3.44
CA LYS A 127 -9.03 32.81 -2.78
C LYS A 127 -9.97 33.19 -1.63
N PRO A 128 -11.32 33.14 -1.74
CA PRO A 128 -12.21 33.52 -0.64
C PRO A 128 -12.08 32.63 0.60
N PHE A 129 -11.65 31.38 0.42
CA PHE A 129 -11.47 30.42 1.52
C PHE A 129 -10.12 30.56 2.20
N LEU A 130 -9.14 31.19 1.54
CA LEU A 130 -7.74 31.28 1.98
C LEU A 130 -7.36 32.69 2.45
N GLU A 131 -8.28 33.66 2.45
CA GLU A 131 -7.98 35.07 2.74
C GLU A 131 -7.29 35.25 4.10
N ASP A 132 -7.74 34.52 5.12
CA ASP A 132 -7.20 34.57 6.47
C ASP A 132 -5.76 34.04 6.54
N LEU A 133 -5.46 33.01 5.75
CA LEU A 133 -4.14 32.39 5.71
C LEU A 133 -3.19 33.24 4.87
N VAL A 134 -3.62 33.73 3.71
CA VAL A 134 -2.85 34.59 2.81
C VAL A 134 -2.57 35.97 3.42
N ALA A 135 -3.42 36.46 4.33
CA ALA A 135 -3.17 37.70 5.05
C ALA A 135 -1.97 37.64 6.00
N ARG A 136 -1.47 36.44 6.34
CA ARG A 136 -0.30 36.28 7.22
C ARG A 136 0.99 36.62 6.47
N PRO A 137 1.94 37.35 7.10
CA PRO A 137 3.13 37.85 6.42
C PRO A 137 4.11 36.74 5.99
N ASN A 138 4.09 35.58 6.67
CA ASN A 138 4.93 34.42 6.37
C ASN A 138 4.30 33.47 5.34
N VAL A 139 3.12 33.78 4.80
CA VAL A 139 2.40 32.95 3.84
C VAL A 139 2.57 33.50 2.42
N HIS A 140 3.06 32.66 1.51
CA HIS A 140 3.27 33.00 0.10
C HIS A 140 2.36 32.17 -0.78
N PHE A 141 1.40 32.83 -1.43
CA PHE A 141 0.44 32.19 -2.31
C PHE A 141 0.85 32.33 -3.78
N ILE A 142 1.12 31.20 -4.43
CA ILE A 142 1.60 31.11 -5.81
C ILE A 142 0.47 30.52 -6.68
N PRO A 143 -0.09 31.29 -7.64
CA PRO A 143 -1.18 30.83 -8.51
C PRO A 143 -0.65 29.93 -9.66
N LYS A 144 0.11 28.88 -9.32
CA LYS A 144 0.71 27.91 -10.26
C LYS A 144 0.44 26.49 -9.79
N ALA A 145 0.56 25.53 -10.70
CA ALA A 145 0.30 24.13 -10.40
C ALA A 145 1.54 23.48 -9.75
N GLY A 146 1.45 23.12 -8.46
CA GLY A 146 2.52 22.44 -7.73
C GLY A 146 2.88 21.03 -8.24
N ILE A 147 2.03 20.46 -9.11
CA ILE A 147 2.25 19.17 -9.76
C ILE A 147 2.99 19.28 -11.10
N LEU A 148 3.27 20.50 -11.61
CA LEU A 148 4.02 20.69 -12.84
C LEU A 148 5.49 20.97 -12.51
N TRP A 149 6.40 20.16 -13.04
CA TRP A 149 7.81 20.15 -12.63
C TRP A 149 8.50 21.48 -12.88
N ARG A 150 8.18 22.15 -14.00
CA ARG A 150 8.70 23.47 -14.31
C ARG A 150 8.35 24.49 -13.22
N ASP A 151 7.07 24.56 -12.86
CA ASP A 151 6.56 25.53 -11.90
C ASP A 151 7.03 25.18 -10.47
N LEU A 152 7.16 23.89 -10.17
CA LEU A 152 7.69 23.41 -8.90
C LEU A 152 9.19 23.75 -8.76
N ASN A 153 10.01 23.49 -9.77
CA ASN A 153 11.43 23.82 -9.75
C ASN A 153 11.67 25.33 -9.60
N GLU A 154 10.89 26.15 -10.32
CA GLU A 154 10.94 27.61 -10.16
C GLU A 154 10.64 28.03 -8.72
N MET A 155 9.64 27.39 -8.08
CA MET A 155 9.34 27.63 -6.67
C MET A 155 10.50 27.21 -5.75
N LEU A 156 11.08 26.02 -5.96
CA LEU A 156 12.20 25.54 -5.13
C LEU A 156 13.42 26.47 -5.21
N GLU A 157 13.71 27.03 -6.38
CA GLU A 157 14.83 27.95 -6.59
C GLU A 157 14.59 29.35 -5.99
N THR A 158 13.36 29.86 -6.06
CA THR A 158 13.05 31.24 -5.68
C THR A 158 12.54 31.38 -4.25
N CYS A 159 11.86 30.35 -3.73
CA CYS A 159 11.08 30.45 -2.51
C CYS A 159 11.69 29.75 -1.29
N LEU A 160 12.80 29.01 -1.43
CA LEU A 160 13.45 28.29 -0.32
C LEU A 160 14.91 28.73 -0.07
N PRO A 161 15.18 30.02 0.25
CA PRO A 161 16.54 30.53 0.40
C PRO A 161 17.30 29.93 1.60
N HIS A 162 16.59 29.44 2.62
CA HIS A 162 17.19 28.84 3.82
C HIS A 162 17.58 27.36 3.62
N GLN A 163 17.09 26.72 2.56
CA GLN A 163 17.33 25.31 2.30
C GLN A 163 18.63 25.16 1.49
N LYS A 164 19.59 24.43 2.05
CA LYS A 164 20.88 24.18 1.40
C LYS A 164 20.82 22.87 0.62
N LYS A 165 21.14 22.93 -0.68
CA LYS A 165 21.30 21.71 -1.50
C LYS A 165 22.45 20.89 -0.94
N MET A 166 22.22 19.59 -0.75
CA MET A 166 23.27 18.67 -0.29
C MET A 166 24.21 18.30 -1.43
N ASP A 167 25.40 17.84 -1.06
CA ASP A 167 26.32 17.21 -2.00
C ASP A 167 25.71 15.90 -2.54
N PRO A 168 25.56 15.72 -3.86
CA PRO A 168 25.09 14.47 -4.45
C PRO A 168 25.94 13.24 -4.10
N ALA A 169 27.17 13.39 -3.64
CA ALA A 169 28.01 12.28 -3.19
C ALA A 169 27.78 11.89 -1.72
N ALA A 170 27.25 12.80 -0.90
CA ALA A 170 27.04 12.57 0.52
C ALA A 170 25.84 11.62 0.76
N GLU A 171 25.84 10.95 1.92
CA GLU A 171 24.67 10.21 2.36
C GLU A 171 23.55 11.19 2.77
N PRO A 172 22.30 11.00 2.31
CA PRO A 172 21.23 11.92 2.64
C PRO A 172 20.89 11.99 4.13
N GLU A 173 21.01 13.18 4.72
CA GLU A 173 20.60 13.42 6.11
C GLU A 173 19.08 13.67 6.22
N ARG A 174 18.53 13.48 7.42
CA ARG A 174 17.12 13.77 7.68
C ARG A 174 16.89 15.28 7.68
N ASN A 175 15.85 15.76 6.97
CA ASN A 175 15.52 17.19 6.95
C ASN A 175 14.20 17.43 7.69
N ASP A 176 14.31 17.96 8.91
CA ASP A 176 13.16 18.36 9.73
C ASP A 176 12.80 19.86 9.54
N THR A 177 13.61 20.61 8.80
CA THR A 177 13.41 22.04 8.53
C THR A 177 12.50 22.31 7.33
N LEU A 178 12.11 21.29 6.57
CA LEU A 178 11.20 21.37 5.43
C LEU A 178 10.12 20.28 5.59
N LEU A 179 8.85 20.67 5.46
CA LEU A 179 7.71 19.77 5.46
C LEU A 179 6.88 20.00 4.20
N VAL A 180 6.46 18.92 3.55
CA VAL A 180 5.67 18.99 2.32
C VAL A 180 4.28 18.39 2.56
N SER A 181 3.24 19.15 2.26
CA SER A 181 1.84 18.71 2.23
C SER A 181 1.35 18.75 0.79
N VAL A 182 0.64 17.71 0.35
CA VAL A 182 0.15 17.63 -1.03
C VAL A 182 -1.24 17.02 -1.04
N ASN A 183 -2.20 17.73 -1.66
CA ASN A 183 -3.50 17.15 -1.99
C ASN A 183 -3.57 16.73 -3.46
N LEU A 184 -3.64 15.42 -3.67
CA LEU A 184 -3.79 14.75 -4.96
C LEU A 184 -5.10 13.96 -5.03
N ALA A 185 -6.07 14.24 -4.17
CA ALA A 185 -7.34 13.53 -4.17
C ALA A 185 -8.27 14.08 -5.28
N PHE A 186 -8.74 13.20 -6.17
CA PHE A 186 -9.64 13.56 -7.26
C PHE A 186 -10.80 12.56 -7.43
N TYR A 187 -12.02 13.03 -7.63
CA TYR A 187 -13.16 12.19 -7.96
C TYR A 187 -13.98 12.72 -9.15
N PRO A 188 -14.21 11.90 -10.18
CA PRO A 188 -13.58 10.60 -10.43
C PRO A 188 -12.05 10.74 -10.64
N PRO A 189 -11.27 9.68 -10.38
CA PRO A 189 -9.83 9.69 -10.62
C PRO A 189 -9.51 10.10 -12.06
N LYS A 190 -8.55 11.03 -12.22
CA LYS A 190 -8.14 11.53 -13.54
C LYS A 190 -7.14 10.58 -14.19
N LYS A 191 -7.56 9.82 -15.20
CA LYS A 191 -6.66 8.94 -15.96
C LYS A 191 -5.49 9.69 -16.57
N PHE A 192 -4.32 9.06 -16.62
CA PHE A 192 -3.13 9.66 -17.22
C PHE A 192 -2.24 8.61 -17.90
N VAL A 193 -2.34 8.50 -19.23
CA VAL A 193 -1.49 7.63 -20.07
C VAL A 193 -1.30 6.23 -19.45
N GLN A 194 -0.07 5.83 -19.11
CA GLN A 194 0.32 4.55 -18.50
C GLN A 194 -0.03 4.43 -17.00
N PHE A 195 -0.51 5.51 -16.38
CA PHE A 195 -0.94 5.53 -14.99
C PHE A 195 -2.47 5.50 -14.90
N GLU A 196 -2.97 4.77 -13.90
CA GLU A 196 -4.40 4.72 -13.60
C GLU A 196 -4.97 6.11 -13.31
N CYS A 197 -4.22 6.94 -12.59
CA CYS A 197 -4.56 8.34 -12.40
C CYS A 197 -3.34 9.25 -12.16
N VAL A 198 -3.56 10.57 -12.31
CA VAL A 198 -2.57 11.62 -12.04
C VAL A 198 -2.01 11.53 -10.62
N SER A 199 -2.83 11.19 -9.62
CA SER A 199 -2.40 11.06 -8.23
C SER A 199 -1.31 10.01 -8.07
N THR A 200 -1.53 8.83 -8.65
CA THR A 200 -0.55 7.73 -8.65
C THR A 200 0.72 8.11 -9.40
N MET A 201 0.61 8.83 -10.51
CA MET A 201 1.77 9.33 -11.26
C MET A 201 2.62 10.28 -10.40
N VAL A 202 2.01 11.32 -9.81
CA VAL A 202 2.75 12.30 -8.99
C VAL A 202 3.38 11.63 -7.78
N LEU A 203 2.65 10.72 -7.13
CA LEU A 203 3.16 9.96 -6.00
C LEU A 203 4.37 9.10 -6.40
N TYR A 204 4.30 8.39 -7.53
CA TYR A 204 5.44 7.65 -8.07
C TYR A 204 6.65 8.57 -8.34
N GLN A 205 6.42 9.74 -8.94
CA GLN A 205 7.51 10.68 -9.24
C GLN A 205 8.17 11.24 -7.96
N LEU A 206 7.39 11.56 -6.94
CA LEU A 206 7.91 12.03 -5.66
C LEU A 206 8.66 10.92 -4.90
N MET A 207 8.18 9.68 -4.97
CA MET A 207 8.91 8.52 -4.43
C MET A 207 10.23 8.27 -5.18
N SER A 208 10.21 8.35 -6.51
CA SER A 208 11.41 8.24 -7.35
C SER A 208 12.41 9.38 -7.09
N SER A 209 11.94 10.55 -6.67
CA SER A 209 12.81 11.68 -6.30
C SER A 209 13.71 11.38 -5.11
N ILE A 210 13.33 10.45 -4.23
CA ILE A 210 14.16 9.99 -3.09
C ILE A 210 15.44 9.32 -3.60
N ARG A 211 15.31 8.42 -4.58
CA ARG A 211 16.44 7.67 -5.15
C ARG A 211 17.41 8.56 -5.93
N SER A 212 16.87 9.56 -6.62
CA SER A 212 17.65 10.51 -7.45
C SER A 212 18.12 11.75 -6.68
N ALA A 213 17.75 11.89 -5.39
CA ALA A 213 17.99 13.10 -4.59
C ALA A 213 17.56 14.39 -5.32
N SER A 214 16.39 14.35 -5.99
CA SER A 214 15.84 15.46 -6.77
C SER A 214 14.63 16.10 -6.09
N LEU A 215 14.12 17.22 -6.64
CA LEU A 215 12.97 17.97 -6.11
C LEU A 215 13.19 18.37 -4.64
N PHE A 216 12.30 17.97 -3.73
CA PHE A 216 12.44 18.24 -2.30
C PHE A 216 13.62 17.49 -1.67
N GLN A 217 13.96 16.32 -2.23
CA GLN A 217 14.97 15.43 -1.65
C GLN A 217 16.40 15.91 -1.91
N GLN A 218 16.59 16.94 -2.74
CA GLN A 218 17.89 17.62 -2.92
C GLN A 218 18.36 18.34 -1.66
N TYR A 219 17.45 18.59 -0.70
CA TYR A 219 17.72 19.25 0.58
C TYR A 219 17.87 18.25 1.74
N GLY A 220 17.93 16.94 1.47
CA GLY A 220 17.87 15.89 2.49
C GLY A 220 16.57 15.09 2.44
N ARG A 221 16.37 14.20 3.41
CA ARG A 221 15.20 13.32 3.50
C ARG A 221 14.02 14.08 4.07
N VAL A 222 13.23 14.67 3.18
CA VAL A 222 12.09 15.53 3.50
C VAL A 222 10.84 14.68 3.72
N ARG A 223 10.17 14.89 4.86
CA ARG A 223 8.87 14.27 5.18
C ARG A 223 7.76 14.83 4.30
N MET A 224 6.88 13.96 3.81
CA MET A 224 5.79 14.32 2.92
C MET A 224 4.45 13.77 3.43
N LEU A 225 3.42 14.59 3.43
CA LEU A 225 2.04 14.25 3.80
C LEU A 225 1.16 14.30 2.55
N PHE A 226 0.55 13.18 2.18
CA PHE A 226 -0.22 13.04 0.94
C PHE A 226 -1.69 12.74 1.19
N TRP A 227 -2.57 13.62 0.75
CA TRP A 227 -3.96 13.28 0.55
C TRP A 227 -4.15 12.66 -0.84
N ILE A 228 -4.58 11.40 -0.89
CA ILE A 228 -4.88 10.68 -2.13
C ILE A 228 -6.25 10.02 -2.06
N ASN A 229 -6.72 9.53 -3.20
CA ASN A 229 -7.87 8.63 -3.25
C ASN A 229 -7.60 7.38 -2.41
N ASP A 230 -8.60 6.92 -1.67
CA ASP A 230 -8.48 5.76 -0.78
C ASP A 230 -7.94 4.51 -1.50
N ASP A 231 -8.41 4.23 -2.72
CA ASP A 231 -7.92 3.08 -3.51
C ASP A 231 -6.42 3.15 -3.86
N GLY A 232 -5.84 4.36 -3.88
CA GLY A 232 -4.44 4.58 -4.19
C GLY A 232 -3.48 4.02 -3.15
N LYS A 233 -3.90 3.93 -1.87
CA LYS A 233 -3.03 3.47 -0.76
C LYS A 233 -2.55 2.03 -0.96
N ARG A 234 -3.39 1.17 -1.56
CA ARG A 234 -3.11 -0.27 -1.78
C ARG A 234 -1.90 -0.53 -2.68
N ARG A 235 -1.47 0.46 -3.47
CA ARG A 235 -0.30 0.35 -4.36
C ARG A 235 1.02 0.57 -3.64
N ILE A 236 1.02 1.26 -2.49
CA ILE A 236 2.23 1.63 -1.75
C ILE A 236 2.29 0.94 -0.40
N ILE A 237 1.14 0.74 0.25
CA ILE A 237 1.02 0.04 1.52
C ILE A 237 0.22 -1.25 1.27
N PRO A 238 0.86 -2.30 0.73
CA PRO A 238 0.21 -3.57 0.53
C PRO A 238 -0.05 -4.20 1.90
N ARG A 239 -1.27 -4.71 2.09
CA ARG A 239 -1.60 -5.52 3.27
C ARG A 239 -1.35 -7.01 3.02
N SER A 240 -1.31 -7.45 1.77
CA SER A 240 -1.01 -8.83 1.38
C SER A 240 0.17 -8.89 0.41
N CYS A 241 0.94 -9.97 0.46
CA CYS A 241 2.05 -10.22 -0.48
C CYS A 241 1.58 -10.27 -1.95
N PHE A 242 0.28 -10.48 -2.21
CA PHE A 242 -0.30 -10.43 -3.55
C PHE A 242 -0.24 -9.03 -4.18
N ARG A 243 -0.42 -7.99 -3.35
CA ARG A 243 -0.38 -6.57 -3.75
C ARG A 243 1.01 -5.95 -3.60
N ARG A 244 1.98 -6.68 -3.04
CA ARG A 244 3.39 -6.25 -2.97
C ARG A 244 4.01 -6.27 -4.38
N LYS A 245 3.74 -5.22 -5.14
CA LYS A 245 4.26 -4.96 -6.49
C LYS A 245 5.45 -4.00 -6.41
N ARG A 246 6.07 -3.74 -7.56
CA ARG A 246 7.23 -2.84 -7.69
C ARG A 246 7.08 -1.54 -6.91
N ALA A 247 5.97 -0.80 -7.05
CA ALA A 247 5.79 0.49 -6.38
C ALA A 247 5.80 0.39 -4.84
N ALA A 248 5.21 -0.66 -4.28
CA ALA A 248 5.24 -0.90 -2.83
C ALA A 248 6.65 -1.26 -2.37
N PHE A 249 7.34 -2.12 -3.12
CA PHE A 249 8.70 -2.51 -2.78
C PHE A 249 9.68 -1.33 -2.92
N GLU A 250 9.56 -0.50 -3.95
CA GLU A 250 10.33 0.73 -4.08
C GLU A 250 10.10 1.68 -2.90
N ALA A 251 8.88 1.75 -2.37
CA ALA A 251 8.60 2.51 -1.17
C ALA A 251 9.24 1.89 0.08
N GLU A 252 9.26 0.56 0.21
CA GLU A 252 9.98 -0.14 1.28
C GLU A 252 11.49 0.09 1.22
N LEU A 253 12.08 0.19 0.02
CA LEU A 253 13.50 0.52 -0.18
C LEU A 253 13.81 1.99 0.12
N ALA A 254 12.91 2.92 -0.23
CA ALA A 254 13.15 4.36 -0.17
C ALA A 254 12.71 5.01 1.15
N CYS A 255 11.77 4.39 1.88
CA CYS A 255 11.15 4.99 3.05
C CYS A 255 11.41 4.20 4.33
N GLU A 256 11.59 4.96 5.41
CA GLU A 256 11.61 4.45 6.78
C GLU A 256 10.21 3.97 7.16
N TRP A 257 9.21 4.79 6.83
CA TRP A 257 7.81 4.43 6.94
C TRP A 257 6.95 5.09 5.86
N VAL A 258 5.85 4.40 5.56
CA VAL A 258 4.70 4.94 4.85
C VAL A 258 3.49 4.55 5.71
N HIS A 259 3.00 5.48 6.50
CA HIS A 259 1.87 5.25 7.40
C HIS A 259 0.57 5.71 6.75
N GLU A 260 -0.46 4.88 6.86
CA GLU A 260 -1.84 5.34 6.68
C GLU A 260 -2.25 6.06 7.98
N VAL A 261 -2.38 7.38 7.93
CA VAL A 261 -2.78 8.19 9.09
C VAL A 261 -4.29 8.16 9.25
N ALA A 262 -5.00 8.35 8.15
CA ALA A 262 -6.44 8.35 8.09
C ALA A 262 -6.88 7.74 6.75
N GLY A 263 -7.98 6.99 6.74
CA GLY A 263 -8.47 6.38 5.53
C GLY A 263 -9.86 5.78 5.69
N LYS A 264 -10.43 5.30 4.59
CA LYS A 264 -11.73 4.61 4.63
C LYS A 264 -11.55 3.30 5.38
N ASP A 265 -12.38 3.12 6.41
CA ASP A 265 -12.46 1.85 7.12
C ASP A 265 -13.33 0.85 6.35
N VAL A 266 -12.84 -0.38 6.24
CA VAL A 266 -13.54 -1.49 5.60
C VAL A 266 -13.28 -2.74 6.41
N GLU A 267 -14.36 -3.43 6.81
CA GLU A 267 -14.28 -4.70 7.55
C GLU A 267 -13.51 -5.77 6.75
N THR A 268 -13.59 -5.72 5.42
CA THR A 268 -12.84 -6.59 4.52
C THR A 268 -12.25 -5.76 3.39
N GLU A 269 -10.92 -5.64 3.36
CA GLU A 269 -10.20 -4.81 2.38
C GLU A 269 -10.43 -5.25 0.94
N ASP A 270 -10.24 -6.54 0.64
CA ASP A 270 -10.50 -7.09 -0.68
C ASP A 270 -10.80 -8.59 -0.55
N ARG A 271 -11.92 -9.04 -1.13
CA ARG A 271 -12.33 -10.45 -1.14
C ARG A 271 -11.36 -11.34 -1.92
N PHE A 272 -10.51 -10.74 -2.75
CA PHE A 272 -9.52 -11.42 -3.56
C PHE A 272 -8.11 -11.40 -2.94
N GLU A 273 -7.90 -10.66 -1.86
CA GLU A 273 -6.62 -10.59 -1.15
C GLU A 273 -6.65 -11.50 0.08
N LEU A 274 -6.34 -12.77 -0.14
CA LEU A 274 -6.32 -13.76 0.94
C LEU A 274 -5.15 -13.49 1.87
N ARG A 275 -5.46 -13.09 3.10
CA ARG A 275 -4.52 -12.98 4.22
C ARG A 275 -5.14 -13.66 5.44
N ASP A 276 -4.31 -14.37 6.19
CA ASP A 276 -4.74 -15.00 7.43
C ASP A 276 -5.12 -13.93 8.47
N GLU A 277 -6.35 -13.99 9.00
CA GLU A 277 -6.83 -13.05 10.00
C GLU A 277 -5.98 -13.08 11.28
N TRP A 278 -5.35 -14.20 11.60
CA TRP A 278 -4.42 -14.25 12.75
C TRP A 278 -3.20 -13.34 12.55
N ILE A 279 -2.76 -13.13 11.30
CA ILE A 279 -1.71 -12.16 10.99
C ILE A 279 -2.23 -10.74 11.24
N ASN A 280 -3.45 -10.42 10.79
CA ASN A 280 -4.06 -9.11 11.02
C ASN A 280 -4.20 -8.81 12.51
N MET A 281 -4.68 -9.78 13.29
CA MET A 281 -4.83 -9.64 14.74
C MET A 281 -3.48 -9.46 15.45
N GLU A 282 -2.49 -10.31 15.17
CA GLU A 282 -1.18 -10.21 15.80
C GLU A 282 -0.45 -8.92 15.41
N SER A 283 -0.50 -8.52 14.13
CA SER A 283 -0.01 -7.24 13.63
C SER A 283 -0.71 -6.05 14.32
N GLY A 284 -2.01 -6.17 14.56
CA GLY A 284 -2.83 -5.22 15.31
C GLY A 284 -2.39 -5.08 16.76
N TYR A 285 -2.26 -6.18 17.51
CA TYR A 285 -1.80 -6.13 18.91
C TYR A 285 -0.41 -5.52 19.03
N ARG A 286 0.54 -5.90 18.16
CA ARG A 286 1.88 -5.29 18.10
C ARG A 286 1.80 -3.78 17.88
N THR A 287 0.87 -3.33 17.04
CA THR A 287 0.64 -1.90 16.78
C THR A 287 0.06 -1.21 18.00
N LEU A 288 -0.91 -1.80 18.70
CA LEU A 288 -1.44 -1.26 19.95
C LEU A 288 -0.36 -1.13 21.03
N ASP A 289 0.57 -2.07 21.11
CA ASP A 289 1.70 -2.00 22.05
C ASP A 289 2.66 -0.84 21.70
N ARG A 290 2.92 -0.60 20.40
CA ARG A 290 3.66 0.59 19.94
C ARG A 290 2.91 1.88 20.28
N MET A 291 1.60 1.93 20.05
CA MET A 291 0.76 3.10 20.39
C MET A 291 0.81 3.40 21.89
N LYS A 292 0.64 2.39 22.75
CA LYS A 292 0.76 2.53 24.21
C LYS A 292 2.14 3.05 24.62
N SER A 293 3.20 2.49 24.03
CA SER A 293 4.59 2.89 24.29
C SER A 293 4.86 4.34 23.88
N ALA A 294 4.20 4.80 22.81
CA ALA A 294 4.28 6.17 22.32
C ALA A 294 3.31 7.15 23.01
N GLY A 295 2.47 6.68 23.94
CA GLY A 295 1.43 7.49 24.59
C GLY A 295 0.31 7.94 23.64
N LEU A 296 0.13 7.26 22.50
CA LEU A 296 -0.91 7.56 21.51
C LEU A 296 -2.23 6.90 21.92
N THR A 297 -3.32 7.66 21.80
CA THR A 297 -4.68 7.19 22.08
C THR A 297 -5.56 7.43 20.84
N MET A 298 -6.44 6.47 20.56
CA MET A 298 -7.39 6.58 19.45
C MET A 298 -8.44 7.66 19.79
N PRO A 299 -8.64 8.68 18.94
CA PRO A 299 -9.71 9.66 19.12
C PRO A 299 -11.08 9.00 19.07
N SER A 300 -12.03 9.51 19.87
CA SER A 300 -13.38 8.95 19.92
C SER A 300 -14.12 9.15 18.60
N GLY A 301 -14.77 8.10 18.10
CA GLY A 301 -15.48 8.12 16.82
C GLY A 301 -14.60 7.89 15.59
N ARG A 302 -13.31 7.56 15.80
CA ARG A 302 -12.32 7.24 14.75
C ARG A 302 -11.87 5.78 14.78
N GLU A 303 -12.44 4.97 15.67
CA GLU A 303 -12.09 3.58 15.87
C GLU A 303 -12.45 2.74 14.63
N THR A 304 -11.48 2.00 14.09
CA THR A 304 -11.71 1.06 12.99
C THR A 304 -12.35 -0.25 13.48
N PHE A 305 -12.92 -1.04 12.56
CA PHE A 305 -13.43 -2.39 12.88
C PHE A 305 -12.36 -3.27 13.53
N LEU A 306 -11.13 -3.24 13.00
CA LEU A 306 -10.01 -3.99 13.55
C LEU A 306 -9.67 -3.49 14.95
N TYR A 307 -9.51 -2.17 15.15
CA TYR A 307 -9.20 -1.59 16.46
C TYR A 307 -10.23 -2.00 17.51
N ASN A 308 -11.53 -1.86 17.19
CA ASN A 308 -12.62 -2.24 18.07
C ASN A 308 -12.59 -3.75 18.42
N SER A 309 -12.21 -4.60 17.47
CA SER A 309 -12.11 -6.04 17.71
C SER A 309 -10.95 -6.38 18.64
N LEU A 310 -9.80 -5.72 18.48
CA LEU A 310 -8.61 -5.93 19.31
C LEU A 310 -8.82 -5.47 20.77
N ILE A 311 -9.48 -4.32 20.96
CA ILE A 311 -9.77 -3.80 22.31
C ILE A 311 -10.80 -4.69 23.04
N LYS A 312 -11.71 -5.35 22.32
CA LYS A 312 -12.68 -6.28 22.91
C LYS A 312 -12.03 -7.58 23.42
N ASP A 313 -11.01 -8.09 22.76
CA ASP A 313 -10.36 -9.37 23.11
C ASP A 313 -8.87 -9.22 23.41
N THR A 314 -8.53 -8.51 24.49
CA THR A 314 -7.13 -8.32 24.89
C THR A 314 -6.43 -9.60 25.37
N SER A 315 -7.15 -10.72 25.51
CA SER A 315 -6.60 -11.99 26.02
C SER A 315 -5.54 -12.59 25.07
N LEU A 316 -5.63 -12.25 23.78
CA LEU A 316 -4.75 -12.73 22.71
C LEU A 316 -3.50 -11.85 22.52
N ALA A 317 -3.42 -10.70 23.18
CA ALA A 317 -2.27 -9.80 23.08
C ALA A 317 -0.98 -10.50 23.54
N GLY A 318 0.11 -10.29 22.80
CA GLY A 318 1.42 -10.90 23.08
C GLY A 318 1.56 -12.39 22.72
N GLN A 319 0.49 -13.06 22.26
CA GLN A 319 0.57 -14.45 21.83
C GLN A 319 0.99 -14.57 20.36
N GLN A 320 1.71 -15.64 20.02
CA GLN A 320 1.95 -16.02 18.64
C GLN A 320 0.70 -16.71 18.08
N LEU A 321 -0.08 -16.01 17.26
CA LEU A 321 -1.35 -16.51 16.72
C LEU A 321 -1.15 -17.20 15.37
N ALA A 322 -0.58 -16.48 14.41
CA ALA A 322 -0.35 -17.01 13.06
C ALA A 322 0.68 -18.15 13.11
N GLY A 323 0.44 -19.25 12.39
CA GLY A 323 1.30 -20.45 12.41
C GLY A 323 1.14 -21.36 13.63
N LYS A 324 0.39 -20.93 14.66
CA LYS A 324 -0.03 -21.79 15.79
C LYS A 324 -1.50 -22.16 15.72
N ARG A 325 -2.33 -21.24 15.21
CA ARG A 325 -3.77 -21.45 14.98
C ARG A 325 -4.03 -21.74 13.51
N ARG A 326 -5.15 -22.43 13.25
CA ARG A 326 -5.60 -22.72 11.89
C ARG A 326 -5.85 -21.41 11.15
N PRO A 327 -5.28 -21.20 9.95
CA PRO A 327 -5.49 -19.98 9.19
C PRO A 327 -6.97 -19.70 8.98
N ILE A 328 -7.36 -18.44 9.18
CA ILE A 328 -8.72 -17.97 8.91
C ILE A 328 -8.63 -17.05 7.71
N VAL A 329 -9.22 -17.47 6.60
CA VAL A 329 -9.32 -16.65 5.40
C VAL A 329 -10.76 -16.21 5.24
N ASN A 330 -11.00 -14.91 5.11
CA ASN A 330 -12.36 -14.43 4.89
C ASN A 330 -12.89 -14.90 3.53
N ARG A 331 -14.07 -15.50 3.52
CA ARG A 331 -14.72 -16.05 2.32
C ARG A 331 -16.15 -15.52 2.22
N PRO A 332 -16.61 -15.11 1.03
CA PRO A 332 -17.97 -14.56 0.86
C PRO A 332 -19.10 -15.50 1.31
N PHE A 333 -18.86 -16.81 1.31
CA PHE A 333 -19.89 -17.78 1.68
C PHE A 333 -20.10 -17.89 3.20
N ARG A 334 -19.17 -17.39 4.03
CA ARG A 334 -19.27 -17.49 5.50
C ARG A 334 -20.43 -16.65 6.04
N GLN A 335 -20.55 -15.40 5.58
CA GLN A 335 -21.70 -14.55 5.92
C GLN A 335 -23.04 -15.21 5.55
N GLU A 336 -23.13 -15.80 4.35
CA GLU A 336 -24.34 -16.51 3.91
C GLU A 336 -24.61 -17.75 4.78
N LEU A 337 -23.56 -18.47 5.19
CA LEU A 337 -23.67 -19.63 6.08
C LEU A 337 -24.20 -19.19 7.46
N ASP A 338 -23.61 -18.16 8.06
CA ASP A 338 -24.00 -17.65 9.39
C ASP A 338 -25.47 -17.18 9.39
N GLU A 339 -25.89 -16.45 8.36
CA GLU A 339 -27.29 -16.03 8.20
C GLU A 339 -28.26 -17.21 8.07
N LEU A 340 -27.88 -18.24 7.29
CA LEU A 340 -28.73 -19.41 7.09
C LEU A 340 -28.75 -20.33 8.33
N GLU A 341 -27.65 -20.40 9.08
CA GLU A 341 -27.59 -21.08 10.38
C GLU A 341 -28.48 -20.40 11.40
N ALA A 342 -28.41 -19.06 11.51
CA ALA A 342 -29.28 -18.30 12.40
C ALA A 342 -30.76 -18.51 12.06
N LYS A 343 -31.11 -18.41 10.77
CA LYS A 343 -32.49 -18.65 10.30
C LYS A 343 -32.96 -20.09 10.55
N PHE A 344 -32.06 -21.08 10.41
CA PHE A 344 -32.39 -22.47 10.67
C PHE A 344 -32.54 -22.75 12.17
N ALA A 345 -31.73 -22.13 13.02
CA ALA A 345 -31.85 -22.22 14.47
C ALA A 345 -33.15 -21.61 15.00
N GLU A 346 -33.64 -20.54 14.36
CA GLU A 346 -34.93 -19.92 14.66
C GLU A 346 -36.13 -20.68 14.07
N SER A 347 -35.91 -21.53 13.06
CA SER A 347 -37.00 -22.29 12.43
C SER A 347 -37.36 -23.54 13.24
N LYS A 348 -38.61 -24.00 13.09
CA LYS A 348 -39.06 -25.28 13.67
C LYS A 348 -38.66 -26.49 12.80
N ASP A 349 -37.94 -26.25 11.71
CA ASP A 349 -37.60 -27.29 10.75
C ASP A 349 -36.47 -28.15 11.30
N LYS A 350 -36.64 -29.48 11.26
CA LYS A 350 -35.61 -30.42 11.71
C LYS A 350 -34.55 -30.70 10.66
N ILE A 351 -34.80 -30.31 9.40
CA ILE A 351 -33.95 -30.66 8.26
C ILE A 351 -33.43 -29.37 7.62
N PRO A 352 -32.10 -29.19 7.52
CA PRO A 352 -31.54 -28.01 6.87
C PRO A 352 -31.87 -28.03 5.37
N GLY A 353 -32.19 -26.85 4.82
CA GLY A 353 -32.38 -26.69 3.39
C GLY A 353 -31.13 -27.07 2.59
N ASP A 354 -31.30 -27.40 1.30
CA ASP A 354 -30.20 -27.91 0.46
C ASP A 354 -29.02 -26.94 0.36
N ARG A 355 -29.29 -25.62 0.34
CA ARG A 355 -28.25 -24.60 0.34
C ARG A 355 -27.42 -24.63 1.63
N LEU A 356 -28.07 -24.76 2.79
CA LEU A 356 -27.38 -24.85 4.08
C LEU A 356 -26.51 -26.11 4.17
N LYS A 357 -27.01 -27.26 3.68
CA LYS A 357 -26.20 -28.49 3.58
C LYS A 357 -24.95 -28.30 2.70
N GLN A 358 -25.10 -27.65 1.55
CA GLN A 358 -23.98 -27.36 0.66
C GLN A 358 -22.94 -26.46 1.31
N LEU A 359 -23.38 -25.42 2.04
CA LEU A 359 -22.46 -24.50 2.73
C LEU A 359 -21.73 -25.18 3.90
N ARG A 360 -22.43 -26.00 4.70
CA ARG A 360 -21.80 -26.83 5.74
C ARG A 360 -20.75 -27.80 5.17
N PHE A 361 -21.05 -28.45 4.05
CA PHE A 361 -20.08 -29.32 3.37
C PHE A 361 -18.85 -28.55 2.92
N ARG A 362 -19.05 -27.34 2.37
CA ARG A 362 -17.95 -26.46 1.95
C ARG A 362 -17.10 -26.00 3.13
N GLU A 363 -17.72 -25.64 4.25
CA GLU A 363 -17.02 -25.25 5.48
C GLU A 363 -16.16 -26.40 6.01
N ARG A 364 -16.69 -27.63 6.05
CA ARG A 364 -15.91 -28.80 6.47
C ARG A 364 -14.66 -28.99 5.62
N TYR A 365 -14.78 -28.86 4.30
CA TYR A 365 -13.63 -28.96 3.40
C TYR A 365 -12.62 -27.83 3.63
N ASP A 366 -13.09 -26.60 3.84
CA ASP A 366 -12.24 -25.43 4.17
C ASP A 366 -11.49 -25.64 5.50
N LEU A 367 -12.12 -26.27 6.49
CA LEU A 367 -11.51 -26.63 7.77
C LEU A 367 -10.46 -27.73 7.65
N GLU A 368 -10.71 -28.76 6.83
CA GLU A 368 -9.77 -29.84 6.54
C GLU A 368 -8.52 -29.27 5.83
N ASP A 369 -8.71 -28.49 4.76
CA ASP A 369 -7.63 -27.82 4.02
C ASP A 369 -6.84 -26.85 4.94
N SER A 370 -7.51 -26.06 5.78
CA SER A 370 -6.85 -25.13 6.71
C SER A 370 -6.04 -25.84 7.79
N THR A 371 -6.47 -27.03 8.23
CA THR A 371 -5.71 -27.85 9.17
C THR A 371 -4.43 -28.38 8.52
N LEU A 372 -4.54 -28.88 7.28
CA LEU A 372 -3.40 -29.31 6.49
C LEU A 372 -2.40 -28.17 6.24
N TYR A 373 -2.88 -26.96 5.94
CA TYR A 373 -2.01 -25.79 5.75
C TYR A 373 -1.21 -25.45 7.00
N LEU A 374 -1.84 -25.54 8.17
CA LEU A 374 -1.16 -25.32 9.45
C LEU A 374 -0.05 -26.36 9.68
N GLU A 375 -0.35 -27.64 9.45
CA GLU A 375 0.64 -28.72 9.59
C GLU A 375 1.85 -28.51 8.68
N LEU A 376 1.61 -28.24 7.39
CA LEU A 376 2.68 -27.97 6.43
C LEU A 376 3.52 -26.75 6.81
N GLN A 377 2.89 -25.72 7.37
CA GLN A 377 3.59 -24.52 7.83
C GLN A 377 4.43 -24.80 9.09
N GLN A 378 3.93 -25.57 10.04
CA GLN A 378 4.68 -25.95 11.24
C GLN A 378 5.84 -26.89 10.93
N GLU A 379 5.66 -27.79 9.96
CA GLU A 379 6.73 -28.65 9.45
C GLU A 379 7.84 -27.80 8.79
N ARG A 380 7.46 -26.79 8.01
CA ARG A 380 8.40 -25.81 7.44
C ARG A 380 9.18 -25.09 8.55
N ASP A 381 8.50 -24.54 9.55
CA ASP A 381 9.12 -23.81 10.65
C ASP A 381 10.11 -24.70 11.43
N ARG A 382 9.74 -25.96 11.67
CA ARG A 382 10.65 -26.95 12.28
C ARG A 382 11.90 -27.19 11.44
N LEU A 383 11.78 -27.31 10.12
CA LEU A 383 12.94 -27.47 9.23
C LEU A 383 13.86 -26.24 9.28
N LEU A 384 13.29 -25.03 9.30
CA LEU A 384 14.07 -23.79 9.46
C LEU A 384 14.80 -23.74 10.81
N ASP A 385 14.14 -24.16 11.89
CA ASP A 385 14.76 -24.24 13.22
C ASP A 385 15.88 -25.30 13.29
N LEU A 386 15.70 -26.45 12.65
CA LEU A 386 16.74 -27.46 12.53
C LEU A 386 17.98 -26.91 11.81
N TRP A 387 17.77 -26.18 10.72
CA TRP A 387 18.87 -25.52 10.02
C TRP A 387 19.62 -24.53 10.93
N ARG A 388 18.90 -23.70 11.70
CA ARG A 388 19.52 -22.78 12.67
C ARG A 388 20.38 -23.51 13.70
N THR A 389 19.89 -24.63 14.23
CA THR A 389 20.58 -25.37 15.30
C THR A 389 21.73 -26.23 14.80
N SER A 390 21.64 -26.79 13.59
CA SER A 390 22.62 -27.74 13.06
C SER A 390 22.67 -27.70 11.53
N PRO A 391 23.31 -26.67 10.93
CA PRO A 391 23.45 -26.55 9.48
C PRO A 391 24.17 -27.75 8.83
N ASP A 392 25.21 -28.28 9.49
CA ASP A 392 26.05 -29.37 8.95
C ASP A 392 25.31 -30.71 8.88
N SER A 393 24.30 -30.91 9.72
CA SER A 393 23.47 -32.13 9.76
C SER A 393 22.06 -31.89 9.23
N PHE A 394 21.91 -30.95 8.30
CA PHE A 394 20.61 -30.55 7.79
C PHE A 394 19.90 -31.70 7.04
N PRO A 395 18.67 -32.10 7.45
CA PRO A 395 18.02 -33.30 6.93
C PRO A 395 17.37 -33.06 5.56
N HIS A 396 18.17 -33.16 4.50
CA HIS A 396 17.72 -32.96 3.12
C HIS A 396 16.56 -33.90 2.72
N ALA A 397 16.53 -35.13 3.24
CA ALA A 397 15.46 -36.08 2.99
C ALA A 397 14.09 -35.60 3.52
N ASP A 398 14.07 -34.92 4.67
CA ASP A 398 12.83 -34.38 5.25
C ASP A 398 12.31 -33.21 4.40
N VAL A 399 13.22 -32.41 3.82
CA VAL A 399 12.87 -31.33 2.89
C VAL A 399 12.25 -31.90 1.61
N ASP A 400 12.79 -32.98 1.07
CA ASP A 400 12.26 -33.65 -0.13
C ASP A 400 10.87 -34.26 0.14
N ALA A 401 10.67 -34.88 1.32
CA ALA A 401 9.37 -35.40 1.73
C ALA A 401 8.32 -34.30 1.87
N TRP A 402 8.67 -33.18 2.50
CA TRP A 402 7.79 -32.01 2.63
C TRP A 402 7.44 -31.41 1.26
N ASN A 403 8.41 -31.30 0.35
CA ASN A 403 8.18 -30.87 -1.02
C ASN A 403 7.20 -31.79 -1.77
N ALA A 404 7.41 -33.10 -1.69
CA ALA A 404 6.53 -34.10 -2.32
C ALA A 404 5.09 -34.02 -1.79
N ARG A 405 4.92 -33.76 -0.48
CA ARG A 405 3.61 -33.55 0.14
C ARG A 405 2.90 -32.35 -0.46
N ILE A 406 3.60 -31.23 -0.68
CA ILE A 406 3.03 -30.03 -1.33
C ILE A 406 2.70 -30.30 -2.81
N ASP A 407 3.56 -31.01 -3.52
CA ASP A 407 3.35 -31.35 -4.93
C ASP A 407 2.15 -32.29 -5.13
N SER A 408 1.82 -33.11 -4.12
CA SER A 408 0.64 -33.98 -4.14
C SER A 408 -0.70 -33.23 -3.93
N LEU A 409 -0.68 -31.97 -3.50
CA LEU A 409 -1.88 -31.18 -3.27
C LEU A 409 -2.61 -30.85 -4.58
N LYS A 410 -3.94 -30.74 -4.52
CA LYS A 410 -4.74 -30.21 -5.62
C LYS A 410 -4.29 -28.79 -5.97
N LYS A 411 -4.37 -28.44 -7.26
CA LYS A 411 -3.93 -27.13 -7.80
C LYS A 411 -4.40 -25.92 -6.98
N ASN A 412 -5.67 -25.88 -6.57
CA ASN A 412 -6.21 -24.75 -5.80
C ASN A 412 -5.69 -24.75 -4.36
N SER A 413 -5.72 -25.90 -3.67
CA SER A 413 -5.21 -26.00 -2.29
C SER A 413 -3.71 -25.70 -2.21
N ARG A 414 -2.92 -26.12 -3.21
CA ARG A 414 -1.50 -25.73 -3.33
C ARG A 414 -1.32 -24.22 -3.45
N LYS A 415 -2.10 -23.55 -4.30
CA LYS A 415 -2.03 -22.09 -4.48
C LYS A 415 -2.40 -21.33 -3.22
N GLU A 416 -3.43 -21.80 -2.51
CA GLU A 416 -3.85 -21.21 -1.24
C GLU A 416 -2.79 -21.39 -0.16
N PHE A 417 -2.24 -22.60 -0.02
CA PHE A 417 -1.13 -22.86 0.87
C PHE A 417 0.06 -21.94 0.58
N ILE A 418 0.52 -21.86 -0.67
CA ILE A 418 1.64 -20.97 -1.07
C ILE A 418 1.32 -19.50 -0.73
N THR A 419 0.08 -19.07 -0.91
CA THR A 419 -0.33 -17.70 -0.58
C THR A 419 -0.30 -17.44 0.93
N GLY A 420 -0.82 -18.36 1.74
CA GLY A 420 -0.75 -18.27 3.21
C GLY A 420 0.68 -18.31 3.71
N ARG A 421 1.48 -19.26 3.21
CA ARG A 421 2.92 -19.44 3.46
C ARG A 421 3.71 -18.15 3.22
N ASP A 422 3.43 -17.48 2.10
CA ASP A 422 4.12 -16.27 1.67
C ASP A 422 3.78 -15.07 2.55
N ASN A 423 2.50 -14.85 2.84
CA ASN A 423 2.07 -13.81 3.78
C ASN A 423 2.65 -14.04 5.18
N TYR A 424 2.67 -15.29 5.63
CA TYR A 424 3.28 -15.68 6.89
C TYR A 424 4.79 -15.39 6.90
N HIS A 425 5.50 -15.74 5.82
CA HIS A 425 6.94 -15.51 5.70
C HIS A 425 7.31 -14.03 5.86
N VAL A 426 6.69 -13.14 5.07
CA VAL A 426 7.00 -11.70 5.15
C VAL A 426 6.62 -11.06 6.48
N PHE A 427 5.59 -11.60 7.16
CA PHE A 427 5.16 -11.13 8.48
C PHE A 427 6.11 -11.57 9.60
N ARG A 428 6.72 -12.75 9.48
CA ARG A 428 7.58 -13.35 10.52
C ARG A 428 9.03 -12.88 10.49
N GLN A 429 9.45 -12.19 9.44
CA GLN A 429 10.76 -11.51 9.43
C GLN A 429 10.84 -10.51 10.58
N ASP A 430 12.05 -10.23 11.07
CA ASP A 430 12.30 -9.24 12.11
C ASP A 430 13.27 -8.15 11.62
N PRO A 431 12.80 -6.91 11.41
CA PRO A 431 11.39 -6.49 11.46
C PRO A 431 10.56 -7.09 10.28
N PRO A 432 9.21 -7.10 10.36
CA PRO A 432 8.37 -7.57 9.26
C PRO A 432 8.67 -6.83 7.95
N ALA A 433 8.68 -7.54 6.82
CA ALA A 433 9.13 -6.95 5.55
C ALA A 433 8.17 -5.86 5.04
N MET A 434 6.86 -6.07 5.17
CA MET A 434 5.85 -5.13 4.68
C MET A 434 5.67 -3.95 5.66
N SER A 435 5.65 -2.73 5.13
CA SER A 435 5.47 -1.51 5.94
C SER A 435 4.17 -1.48 6.74
N TRP A 436 3.10 -2.14 6.26
CA TRP A 436 1.84 -2.24 6.99
C TRP A 436 1.99 -2.88 8.37
N ASP A 437 2.82 -3.92 8.50
CA ASP A 437 3.00 -4.65 9.77
C ASP A 437 3.96 -3.94 10.73
N ARG A 438 4.66 -2.91 10.24
CA ARG A 438 5.56 -2.05 11.00
C ARG A 438 4.91 -0.74 11.45
N ARG A 439 3.63 -0.52 11.12
CA ARG A 439 2.93 0.75 11.38
C ARG A 439 3.05 1.19 12.85
N ALA A 440 3.40 2.45 13.09
CA ALA A 440 3.54 2.96 14.45
C ALA A 440 2.19 3.02 15.20
N TYR A 441 1.09 3.15 14.46
CA TYR A 441 -0.25 3.35 14.99
C TYR A 441 -1.32 2.82 14.02
N GLU A 442 -2.54 2.60 14.53
CA GLU A 442 -3.70 2.25 13.69
C GLU A 442 -4.24 3.50 12.97
N PRO A 443 -4.73 3.38 11.72
CA PRO A 443 -5.27 4.50 10.97
C PRO A 443 -6.60 4.98 11.56
N LEU A 444 -6.87 6.28 11.45
CA LEU A 444 -8.14 6.90 11.83
C LEU A 444 -9.21 6.62 10.77
N ALA A 445 -10.39 6.19 11.18
CA ALA A 445 -11.53 6.03 10.28
C ALA A 445 -12.08 7.39 9.82
N VAL A 446 -12.16 7.58 8.49
CA VAL A 446 -12.77 8.78 7.90
C VAL A 446 -14.18 8.50 7.39
N ARG A 447 -15.02 9.54 7.39
CA ARG A 447 -16.38 9.50 6.86
C ARG A 447 -16.48 10.26 5.54
N ALA A 448 -17.48 9.93 4.73
CA ALA A 448 -17.64 10.53 3.41
C ALA A 448 -18.02 12.02 3.47
N ASP A 449 -18.82 12.41 4.48
CA ASP A 449 -19.30 13.78 4.74
C ASP A 449 -18.19 14.76 5.16
N GLU A 450 -17.00 14.25 5.45
CA GLU A 450 -15.81 15.05 5.80
C GLU A 450 -15.06 15.59 4.57
N PHE A 451 -15.50 15.18 3.38
CA PHE A 451 -14.94 15.58 2.09
C PHE A 451 -16.02 16.19 1.19
N TYR A 452 -15.60 17.03 0.25
CA TYR A 452 -16.47 17.57 -0.79
C TYR A 452 -15.85 17.47 -2.19
N PRO A 453 -16.50 16.79 -3.15
CA PRO A 453 -17.66 15.89 -3.00
C PRO A 453 -17.50 14.81 -1.90
N GLN A 454 -18.61 14.30 -1.37
CA GLN A 454 -18.64 13.34 -0.25
C GLN A 454 -18.07 11.97 -0.64
N VAL A 455 -16.75 11.88 -0.75
CA VAL A 455 -16.00 10.68 -1.10
C VAL A 455 -14.78 10.60 -0.18
N PRO A 456 -14.61 9.50 0.57
CA PRO A 456 -13.51 9.38 1.51
C PRO A 456 -12.16 9.38 0.81
N CYS A 457 -11.21 10.10 1.40
CA CYS A 457 -9.80 10.13 0.99
C CYS A 457 -8.93 9.50 2.07
N THR A 458 -7.67 9.26 1.75
CA THR A 458 -6.68 8.77 2.71
C THR A 458 -5.50 9.73 2.81
N LEU A 459 -5.00 9.91 4.02
CA LEU A 459 -3.79 10.66 4.33
C LEU A 459 -2.64 9.68 4.56
N LEU A 460 -1.59 9.80 3.75
CA LEU A 460 -0.35 9.06 3.94
C LEU A 460 0.73 9.96 4.55
N ASP A 461 1.44 9.45 5.54
CA ASP A 461 2.65 10.06 6.10
C ASP A 461 3.88 9.29 5.64
N VAL A 462 4.73 9.95 4.87
CA VAL A 462 5.89 9.36 4.20
C VAL A 462 7.17 9.98 4.72
N GLN A 463 8.02 9.15 5.34
CA GLN A 463 9.37 9.54 5.73
C GLN A 463 10.40 8.76 4.92
N PRO A 464 11.20 9.45 4.07
CA PRO A 464 12.32 8.83 3.38
C PRO A 464 13.43 8.40 4.35
N LYS A 465 14.16 7.34 3.98
CA LYS A 465 15.38 6.85 4.64
C LYS A 465 16.57 6.89 3.68
N PRO A 466 17.82 6.76 4.16
CA PRO A 466 18.96 6.65 3.25
C PRO A 466 18.88 5.27 2.58
N MET A 467 18.76 5.27 1.25
CA MET A 467 18.81 4.02 0.50
C MET A 467 20.23 3.45 0.53
N SER A 468 20.35 2.13 0.49
CA SER A 468 21.64 1.44 0.32
C SER A 468 22.47 2.07 -0.80
N PRO A 469 23.80 2.27 -0.63
CA PRO A 469 24.66 2.85 -1.66
C PRO A 469 24.55 2.19 -3.04
N TRP A 470 24.21 0.90 -3.09
CA TRP A 470 24.04 0.13 -4.33
C TRP A 470 22.73 0.43 -5.07
N LEU A 471 21.78 1.08 -4.41
CA LEU A 471 20.45 1.40 -4.95
C LEU A 471 20.29 2.89 -5.28
N ARG A 472 21.25 3.74 -4.87
CA ARG A 472 21.22 5.18 -5.09
C ARG A 472 21.60 5.53 -6.53
N GLN A 473 20.84 6.43 -7.16
CA GLN A 473 21.12 6.97 -8.51
C GLN A 473 21.92 8.27 -8.46
N HIS A 474 22.52 8.57 -7.32
CA HIS A 474 23.39 9.71 -7.08
C HIS A 474 24.66 9.25 -6.35
N GLY A 475 25.71 10.06 -6.43
CA GLY A 475 27.00 9.77 -5.81
C GLY A 475 27.89 8.82 -6.63
N PRO A 476 29.02 8.36 -6.06
CA PRO A 476 30.06 7.62 -6.78
C PRO A 476 29.55 6.29 -7.37
N ASN A 477 28.52 5.69 -6.75
CA ASN A 477 27.94 4.42 -7.16
C ASN A 477 26.66 4.59 -8.01
N SER A 478 26.40 5.77 -8.61
CA SER A 478 25.15 6.05 -9.34
C SER A 478 24.83 5.05 -10.46
N ASN A 479 25.85 4.48 -11.10
CA ASN A 479 25.68 3.44 -12.11
C ASN A 479 25.03 2.16 -11.54
N SER A 480 25.37 1.78 -10.30
CA SER A 480 24.75 0.63 -9.64
C SER A 480 23.27 0.86 -9.38
N GLY A 481 22.86 2.07 -8.96
CA GLY A 481 21.44 2.40 -8.78
C GLY A 481 20.65 2.47 -10.10
N ASN A 482 21.30 2.79 -11.22
CA ASN A 482 20.69 2.71 -12.54
C ASN A 482 20.49 1.24 -12.96
N MET A 483 21.51 0.39 -12.77
CA MET A 483 21.40 -1.05 -13.00
C MET A 483 20.32 -1.67 -12.11
N ALA A 484 20.28 -1.31 -10.82
CA ALA A 484 19.29 -1.79 -9.87
C ALA A 484 17.86 -1.47 -10.29
N ASP A 485 17.58 -0.28 -10.85
CA ASP A 485 16.23 0.04 -11.35
C ASP A 485 15.81 -0.87 -12.50
N VAL A 486 16.72 -1.16 -13.43
CA VAL A 486 16.45 -2.04 -14.58
C VAL A 486 16.26 -3.47 -14.11
N MET A 487 17.16 -3.97 -13.23
CA MET A 487 17.02 -5.28 -12.61
C MET A 487 15.69 -5.41 -11.88
N LEU A 488 15.27 -4.37 -11.15
CA LEU A 488 14.03 -4.40 -10.38
C LEU A 488 12.78 -4.54 -11.27
N ARG A 489 12.79 -3.93 -12.46
CA ARG A 489 11.69 -4.09 -13.43
C ARG A 489 11.58 -5.54 -13.88
N HIS A 490 12.71 -6.14 -14.29
CA HIS A 490 12.76 -7.53 -14.72
C HIS A 490 12.39 -8.50 -13.57
N TRP A 491 12.87 -8.22 -12.36
CA TRP A 491 12.56 -8.98 -11.14
C TRP A 491 11.06 -9.11 -10.88
N PHE A 492 10.31 -8.01 -11.04
CA PHE A 492 8.87 -8.01 -10.78
C PHE A 492 8.02 -8.64 -11.90
N ASN A 493 8.57 -8.79 -13.11
CA ASN A 493 7.94 -9.63 -14.15
C ASN A 493 7.99 -11.11 -13.77
N HIS A 494 9.04 -11.52 -13.07
CA HIS A 494 9.24 -12.88 -12.56
C HIS A 494 8.96 -13.03 -11.05
N MET A 495 8.10 -12.18 -10.48
CA MET A 495 7.87 -12.09 -9.03
C MET A 495 7.39 -13.39 -8.35
N LEU A 496 6.87 -14.37 -9.10
CA LEU A 496 6.39 -15.66 -8.57
C LEU A 496 7.42 -16.78 -8.73
N ASN A 497 8.54 -16.52 -9.40
CA ASN A 497 9.60 -17.50 -9.57
C ASN A 497 10.42 -17.62 -8.28
N PRO A 498 10.97 -18.81 -8.00
CA PRO A 498 12.05 -18.97 -7.03
C PRO A 498 13.20 -18.00 -7.32
N VAL A 499 13.87 -17.53 -6.28
CA VAL A 499 14.92 -16.50 -6.38
C VAL A 499 16.03 -16.91 -7.35
N SER A 500 16.48 -18.17 -7.32
CA SER A 500 17.47 -18.69 -8.28
C SER A 500 17.08 -18.40 -9.74
N LYS A 501 15.82 -18.72 -10.09
CA LYS A 501 15.28 -18.51 -11.44
C LYS A 501 15.04 -17.04 -11.77
N ALA A 502 14.68 -16.21 -10.79
CA ALA A 502 14.50 -14.77 -11.00
C ALA A 502 15.85 -14.03 -11.17
N MET A 503 16.92 -14.54 -10.55
CA MET A 503 18.29 -14.10 -10.81
C MET A 503 18.69 -14.47 -12.24
N ASP A 504 18.52 -15.73 -12.65
CA ASP A 504 18.86 -16.18 -14.01
C ASP A 504 18.06 -15.49 -15.11
N SER A 505 16.81 -15.10 -14.82
CA SER A 505 16.00 -14.36 -15.79
C SER A 505 16.64 -12.99 -16.08
N THR A 506 17.16 -12.33 -15.04
CA THR A 506 17.83 -11.02 -15.14
C THR A 506 19.04 -11.11 -16.06
N TRP A 507 19.90 -12.10 -15.84
CA TRP A 507 20.98 -12.44 -16.76
C TRP A 507 21.37 -13.92 -16.63
N PRO A 508 21.58 -14.66 -17.74
CA PRO A 508 21.88 -16.09 -17.67
C PRO A 508 23.16 -16.38 -16.89
N GLY A 509 23.10 -17.33 -15.95
CA GLY A 509 24.24 -17.72 -15.10
C GLY A 509 24.39 -16.90 -13.83
N PHE A 510 23.52 -15.89 -13.62
CA PHE A 510 23.52 -15.13 -12.37
C PHE A 510 22.93 -15.94 -11.21
N GLY A 511 21.98 -16.84 -11.47
CA GLY A 511 21.32 -17.68 -10.46
C GLY A 511 22.28 -18.64 -9.75
N ASP A 512 23.39 -19.03 -10.38
CA ASP A 512 24.42 -19.87 -9.77
C ASP A 512 25.07 -19.21 -8.54
N LEU A 513 25.08 -17.87 -8.50
CA LEU A 513 25.61 -17.09 -7.38
C LEU A 513 24.66 -17.00 -6.18
N MET A 514 23.43 -17.55 -6.26
CA MET A 514 22.50 -17.52 -5.12
C MET A 514 23.14 -18.11 -3.85
N SER A 515 23.95 -19.15 -4.00
CA SER A 515 24.66 -19.79 -2.88
C SER A 515 25.70 -18.90 -2.20
N GLU A 516 26.18 -17.88 -2.89
CA GLU A 516 27.16 -16.90 -2.39
C GLU A 516 26.50 -15.72 -1.66
N ILE A 517 25.17 -15.67 -1.59
CA ILE A 517 24.41 -14.60 -0.94
C ILE A 517 23.79 -15.14 0.36
N PRO A 518 24.44 -14.96 1.53
CA PRO A 518 23.98 -15.58 2.78
C PRO A 518 22.59 -15.12 3.20
N SER A 519 22.22 -13.86 2.94
CA SER A 519 20.92 -13.30 3.32
C SER A 519 19.73 -13.99 2.63
N LEU A 520 19.94 -14.66 1.50
CA LEU A 520 18.92 -15.45 0.81
C LEU A 520 18.72 -16.85 1.41
N ILE A 521 19.70 -17.32 2.19
CA ILE A 521 19.72 -18.67 2.76
C ILE A 521 19.35 -18.60 4.25
N ASP A 522 19.91 -17.64 4.97
CA ASP A 522 19.78 -17.47 6.42
C ASP A 522 18.35 -17.08 6.84
N PRO A 523 17.60 -17.93 7.57
CA PRO A 523 16.26 -17.62 8.06
C PRO A 523 16.19 -16.39 8.96
N ASP A 524 17.26 -16.05 9.67
CA ASP A 524 17.27 -14.89 10.57
C ASP A 524 17.34 -13.58 9.80
N GLN A 525 17.80 -13.62 8.55
CA GLN A 525 17.75 -12.50 7.59
C GLN A 525 16.54 -12.57 6.66
N GLY A 526 15.60 -13.49 6.93
CA GLY A 526 14.40 -13.72 6.10
C GLY A 526 14.65 -14.59 4.87
N GLY A 527 15.80 -15.26 4.79
CA GLY A 527 16.15 -16.23 3.75
C GLY A 527 15.47 -17.58 3.94
N SER A 528 15.80 -18.54 3.07
CA SER A 528 15.39 -19.93 3.21
C SER A 528 16.46 -20.88 2.68
N PRO A 529 16.94 -21.84 3.49
CA PRO A 529 17.86 -22.88 3.06
C PRO A 529 17.15 -24.03 2.34
N LEU A 530 15.81 -24.01 2.33
CA LEU A 530 14.99 -25.06 1.72
C LEU A 530 14.99 -24.92 0.20
N LYS A 531 15.07 -26.05 -0.52
CA LYS A 531 14.95 -26.09 -1.97
C LYS A 531 13.51 -26.37 -2.41
N GLY A 532 13.19 -26.16 -3.70
CA GLY A 532 11.90 -26.53 -4.28
C GLY A 532 10.76 -25.63 -3.80
N ASN A 533 9.68 -26.22 -3.24
CA ASN A 533 8.58 -25.46 -2.64
C ASN A 533 9.00 -24.73 -1.35
N GLY A 534 10.24 -24.87 -0.88
CA GLY A 534 10.74 -24.15 0.30
C GLY A 534 11.59 -22.94 -0.06
N GLU A 535 12.00 -22.82 -1.32
CA GLU A 535 12.87 -21.75 -1.78
C GLU A 535 12.15 -20.39 -1.68
N LEU A 536 12.91 -19.35 -1.35
CA LEU A 536 12.40 -17.99 -1.33
C LEU A 536 11.92 -17.61 -2.74
N VAL A 537 10.77 -16.95 -2.80
CA VAL A 537 10.19 -16.46 -4.06
C VAL A 537 10.56 -14.98 -4.23
N ALA A 538 10.77 -14.53 -5.46
CA ALA A 538 11.21 -13.18 -5.79
C ALA A 538 10.39 -12.06 -5.11
N ARG A 539 9.07 -12.20 -5.00
CA ARG A 539 8.19 -11.23 -4.30
C ARG A 539 8.38 -11.14 -2.78
N LEU A 540 9.12 -12.05 -2.15
CA LEU A 540 9.31 -12.13 -0.70
C LEU A 540 10.65 -11.56 -0.25
N VAL A 541 11.53 -11.24 -1.20
CA VAL A 541 12.82 -10.61 -0.93
C VAL A 541 12.62 -9.31 -0.16
N ASN A 542 13.37 -9.13 0.92
CA ASN A 542 13.41 -7.89 1.69
C ASN A 542 14.48 -6.94 1.15
N GLU A 543 14.60 -5.77 1.78
CA GLU A 543 15.54 -4.72 1.35
C GLU A 543 17.00 -5.16 1.40
N ASN A 544 17.43 -5.81 2.48
CA ASN A 544 18.82 -6.22 2.68
C ASN A 544 19.21 -7.27 1.63
N GLN A 545 18.35 -8.28 1.45
CA GLN A 545 18.51 -9.30 0.43
C GLN A 545 18.58 -8.69 -0.99
N TRP A 546 17.76 -7.67 -1.28
CA TRP A 546 17.83 -7.00 -2.58
C TRP A 546 19.12 -6.20 -2.77
N ALA A 547 19.60 -5.53 -1.72
CA ALA A 547 20.88 -4.83 -1.76
C ALA A 547 22.04 -5.81 -2.03
N ASP A 548 22.02 -6.99 -1.38
CA ASP A 548 23.03 -8.03 -1.59
C ASP A 548 22.95 -8.61 -3.00
N ILE A 549 21.74 -8.88 -3.53
CA ILE A 549 21.55 -9.32 -4.92
C ILE A 549 22.16 -8.32 -5.90
N VAL A 550 21.88 -7.03 -5.74
CA VAL A 550 22.41 -5.98 -6.62
C VAL A 550 23.92 -5.87 -6.48
N GLN A 551 24.45 -5.92 -5.25
CA GLN A 551 25.88 -5.86 -5.00
C GLN A 551 26.61 -7.04 -5.66
N THR A 552 26.10 -8.26 -5.51
CA THR A 552 26.65 -9.46 -6.15
C THR A 552 26.58 -9.35 -7.66
N PHE A 553 25.47 -8.87 -8.23
CA PHE A 553 25.35 -8.64 -9.66
C PHE A 553 26.37 -7.64 -10.19
N VAL A 554 26.56 -6.50 -9.53
CA VAL A 554 27.48 -5.46 -9.98
C VAL A 554 28.95 -5.91 -9.88
N ASN A 555 29.28 -6.73 -8.88
CA ASN A 555 30.64 -7.25 -8.68
C ASN A 555 30.93 -8.49 -9.53
N TRP A 556 29.93 -9.08 -10.17
CA TRP A 556 30.09 -10.28 -10.97
C TRP A 556 30.91 -10.00 -12.25
N PRO A 557 31.99 -10.76 -12.53
CA PRO A 557 32.83 -10.50 -13.70
C PRO A 557 32.11 -10.56 -15.05
N PHE A 558 30.99 -11.28 -15.13
CA PHE A 558 30.18 -11.44 -16.33
C PHE A 558 28.96 -10.49 -16.36
N ALA A 559 28.87 -9.55 -15.42
CA ALA A 559 27.80 -8.58 -15.37
C ALA A 559 27.76 -7.74 -16.65
N PRO A 560 26.60 -7.65 -17.34
CA PRO A 560 26.45 -6.82 -18.52
C PRO A 560 26.61 -5.35 -18.19
N LYS A 561 27.00 -4.56 -19.19
CA LYS A 561 26.94 -3.10 -19.09
C LYS A 561 25.49 -2.64 -19.04
N TYR A 562 25.25 -1.49 -18.41
CA TYR A 562 23.91 -0.89 -18.31
C TYR A 562 23.14 -0.85 -19.64
N ARG A 563 23.80 -0.51 -20.77
CA ARG A 563 23.16 -0.46 -22.10
C ARG A 563 22.68 -1.82 -22.58
N GLU A 564 23.42 -2.89 -22.31
CA GLU A 564 23.07 -4.26 -22.69
C GLU A 564 21.88 -4.74 -21.86
N LEU A 565 21.88 -4.43 -20.56
CA LEU A 565 20.76 -4.74 -19.66
C LEU A 565 19.47 -4.01 -20.05
N VAL A 566 19.57 -2.73 -20.45
CA VAL A 566 18.43 -1.96 -20.98
C VAL A 566 17.93 -2.54 -22.30
N GLY A 567 18.83 -2.96 -23.21
CA GLY A 567 18.46 -3.60 -24.47
C GLY A 567 17.60 -4.84 -24.24
N ARG A 568 18.04 -5.73 -23.34
CA ARG A 568 17.28 -6.93 -22.95
C ARG A 568 15.89 -6.61 -22.40
N LEU A 569 15.76 -5.56 -21.57
CA LEU A 569 14.47 -5.16 -21.03
C LEU A 569 13.49 -4.74 -22.15
N LEU A 570 13.98 -4.08 -23.20
CA LEU A 570 13.14 -3.68 -24.33
C LEU A 570 12.68 -4.91 -25.13
N ASP A 571 13.59 -5.86 -25.37
CA ASP A 571 13.27 -7.12 -26.07
C ASP A 571 12.18 -7.93 -25.31
N ASP A 572 12.28 -8.00 -23.97
CA ASP A 572 11.26 -8.64 -23.13
C ASP A 572 9.91 -7.90 -23.18
N HIS A 573 9.93 -6.56 -23.24
CA HIS A 573 8.73 -5.74 -23.25
C HIS A 573 7.97 -5.82 -24.58
N ASP A 574 8.70 -5.96 -25.69
CA ASP A 574 8.14 -6.20 -27.03
C ASP A 574 7.57 -7.62 -27.16
N ALA A 575 8.10 -8.58 -26.39
CA ALA A 575 7.56 -9.94 -26.31
C ALA A 575 6.30 -10.05 -25.43
N GLU A 576 6.18 -9.26 -24.36
CA GLU A 576 5.01 -9.25 -23.45
C GLU A 576 3.90 -8.24 -23.84
N GLY A 577 4.11 -7.45 -24.89
CA GLY A 577 3.17 -6.45 -25.40
C GLY A 577 1.81 -6.98 -25.87
N ASP A 578 1.65 -8.31 -25.97
CA ASP A 578 0.40 -8.97 -26.37
C ASP A 578 -0.39 -9.61 -25.21
N GLU A 579 0.15 -9.72 -23.98
CA GLU A 579 -0.50 -10.53 -22.91
C GLU A 579 -0.76 -9.79 -21.58
N SER A 580 -0.16 -8.62 -21.35
CA SER A 580 -0.14 -8.01 -20.00
C SER A 580 -1.28 -7.02 -19.70
N GLU A 581 -1.99 -6.48 -20.70
CA GLU A 581 -3.12 -5.56 -20.46
C GLU A 581 -4.49 -6.26 -20.39
N ASP A 582 -4.62 -7.50 -20.89
CA ASP A 582 -5.92 -8.18 -21.01
C ASP A 582 -6.29 -9.03 -19.77
N ASN A 583 -5.33 -9.31 -18.89
CA ASN A 583 -5.53 -10.21 -17.75
C ASN A 583 -6.07 -9.55 -16.47
N GLN A 584 -6.05 -8.21 -16.36
CA GLN A 584 -6.75 -7.50 -15.27
C GLN A 584 -8.26 -7.38 -15.51
N THR A 585 -8.73 -7.65 -16.73
CA THR A 585 -10.17 -7.61 -17.06
C THR A 585 -10.78 -9.00 -17.34
N LYS A 586 -9.96 -10.05 -17.49
CA LYS A 586 -10.45 -11.43 -17.76
C LYS A 586 -10.32 -12.43 -16.60
N SER A 587 -9.66 -12.08 -15.48
CA SER A 587 -9.66 -12.95 -14.28
C SER A 587 -10.98 -12.91 -13.47
N GLY A 588 -11.96 -12.10 -13.86
CA GLY A 588 -13.26 -11.95 -13.17
C GLY A 588 -14.38 -12.86 -13.65
N ALA A 589 -14.16 -13.72 -14.66
CA ALA A 589 -15.22 -14.55 -15.21
C ALA A 589 -14.68 -15.89 -15.75
N GLN A 590 -14.31 -16.80 -14.85
CA GLN A 590 -14.43 -18.24 -15.07
C GLN A 590 -14.43 -18.95 -13.71
N LEU A 591 -15.47 -18.66 -12.93
CA LEU A 591 -15.99 -19.53 -11.87
C LEU A 591 -17.40 -19.94 -12.30
N PHE A 592 -17.49 -21.10 -12.94
CA PHE A 592 -18.71 -21.90 -13.00
C PHE A 592 -18.37 -23.33 -12.59
#